data_AF-A0AAJ1VGN2-F1
#
_entry.id   AF-A0AAJ1VGN2-F1
#
_cell.length_a   1.000
_cell.length_b   1.000
_cell.length_c   1.000
_cell.angle_alpha   90.00
_cell.angle_beta   90.00
_cell.angle_gamma   90.00
#
_symmetry.space_group_name_H-M   'P 1'
#
loop_
_entity.id
_entity.type
_entity.pdbx_description
1 polymer ?
#
loop_
_entity_poly.entity_id
_entity_poly.type
_entity_poly.pdbx_seq_one_letter_code
_entity_poly.pdbx_strand_id
1 'polypeptide(L)'
;MKNLFSILILLVLVSCSSKTDKKNNSIIGMESSNRNFKDIPQLKKFVKVNDTTIYENNLENKYGILHLKNESKNLVIFKGILTDSLDNVTYKILDTLSISNLKKPEFITINYCNLKNDNEANIIAIVDKADSLKIKNIKKVWIANTTSEKIELENNLNGIDCFNEFFTK
;
A
#
# COMPACT_ATOMS: atom_id res chain seq x y z
N MET A 1 22.33 71.11 33.35
CA MET A 1 22.84 70.56 32.07
C MET A 1 22.71 69.06 32.08
N LYS A 2 22.05 68.51 31.04
CA LYS A 2 22.13 67.14 30.51
C LYS A 2 21.72 65.99 31.46
N ASN A 3 20.47 65.52 31.40
CA ASN A 3 19.95 64.53 30.44
C ASN A 3 20.74 63.21 30.37
N LEU A 4 19.96 62.12 30.50
CA LEU A 4 20.14 60.78 29.89
C LEU A 4 21.12 59.83 30.61
N PHE A 5 20.89 58.53 30.75
CA PHE A 5 20.04 57.59 30.02
C PHE A 5 19.59 56.47 30.99
N SER A 6 18.29 56.20 31.03
CA SER A 6 17.73 54.95 31.56
C SER A 6 17.89 53.88 30.47
N ILE A 7 18.65 52.82 30.74
CA ILE A 7 18.80 51.69 29.81
C ILE A 7 17.79 50.62 30.22
N LEU A 8 16.62 50.68 29.58
CA LEU A 8 15.61 49.63 29.61
C LEU A 8 16.08 48.52 28.64
N ILE A 9 16.62 47.43 29.17
CA ILE A 9 16.95 46.24 28.37
C ILE A 9 15.63 45.55 28.01
N LEU A 10 15.13 45.80 26.80
CA LEU A 10 14.09 44.97 26.19
C LEU A 10 14.68 43.59 25.90
N LEU A 11 14.32 42.60 26.73
CA LEU A 11 14.43 41.20 26.38
C LEU A 11 13.42 40.92 25.26
N VAL A 12 13.88 41.06 24.02
CA VAL A 12 13.17 40.54 22.85
C VAL A 12 13.18 39.02 22.98
N LEU A 13 12.08 38.47 23.49
CA LEU A 13 11.78 37.05 23.39
C LEU A 13 11.66 36.72 21.90
N VAL A 14 12.77 36.28 21.31
CA VAL A 14 12.76 35.60 20.02
C VAL A 14 12.01 34.30 20.27
N SER A 15 10.69 34.35 20.07
CA SER A 15 9.87 33.16 19.87
C SER A 15 10.42 32.47 18.63
N CYS A 16 11.36 31.56 18.86
CA CYS A 16 11.77 30.59 17.89
C CYS A 16 10.55 29.69 17.72
N SER A 17 9.66 30.09 16.80
CA SER A 17 8.60 29.25 16.29
C SER A 17 9.27 27.98 15.77
N SER A 18 9.29 26.96 16.61
CA SER A 18 9.62 25.61 16.18
C SER A 18 8.56 25.30 15.13
N LYS A 19 8.95 25.40 13.85
CA LYS A 19 8.21 24.77 12.78
C LYS A 19 8.10 23.31 13.20
N THR A 20 6.93 22.92 13.69
CA THR A 20 6.58 21.52 13.76
C THR A 20 6.58 21.06 12.32
N ASP A 21 7.71 20.48 11.88
CA ASP A 21 7.76 19.74 10.64
C ASP A 21 6.60 18.76 10.72
N LYS A 22 5.59 18.97 9.86
CA LYS A 22 4.52 18.00 9.70
C LYS A 22 5.21 16.71 9.30
N LYS A 23 5.34 15.76 10.25
CA LYS A 23 5.80 14.41 9.96
C LYS A 23 4.99 13.93 8.76
N ASN A 24 5.65 13.79 7.62
CA ASN A 24 5.01 13.22 6.45
C ASN A 24 4.67 11.77 6.81
N ASN A 25 3.39 11.50 7.05
CA ASN A 25 2.92 10.17 7.51
C ASN A 25 2.91 9.13 6.38
N SER A 26 3.35 9.51 5.17
CA SER A 26 3.48 8.58 4.06
C SER A 26 4.54 7.52 4.36
N ILE A 27 4.22 6.27 4.03
CA ILE A 27 5.17 5.15 4.07
C ILE A 27 5.73 4.82 2.69
N ILE A 28 5.30 5.53 1.63
CA ILE A 28 5.82 5.36 0.28
C ILE A 28 7.31 5.72 0.27
N GLY A 29 8.10 4.87 -0.39
CA GLY A 29 9.56 4.96 -0.44
C GLY A 29 10.27 4.36 0.77
N MET A 30 9.56 3.96 1.83
CA MET A 30 10.18 3.25 2.95
C MET A 30 10.58 1.83 2.54
N GLU A 31 11.68 1.38 3.10
CA GLU A 31 12.23 0.05 2.86
C GLU A 31 12.15 -0.80 4.11
N SER A 32 12.02 -2.11 3.90
CA SER A 32 12.10 -3.11 4.95
C SER A 32 13.14 -4.16 4.56
N SER A 33 14.05 -4.41 5.49
CA SER A 33 15.00 -5.51 5.40
C SER A 33 14.29 -6.84 5.57
N ASN A 34 14.80 -7.91 4.93
CA ASN A 34 14.32 -9.28 5.12
C ASN A 34 12.81 -9.47 4.88
N ARG A 35 12.21 -8.61 4.05
CA ARG A 35 10.78 -8.63 3.71
C ARG A 35 9.82 -8.53 4.91
N ASN A 36 10.25 -7.96 6.04
CA ASN A 36 9.44 -7.87 7.26
C ASN A 36 8.74 -6.51 7.44
N PHE A 37 7.46 -6.43 7.08
CA PHE A 37 6.70 -5.19 7.19
C PHE A 37 6.58 -4.58 8.59
N LYS A 38 6.88 -5.35 9.64
CA LYS A 38 6.90 -4.83 11.02
C LYS A 38 8.08 -3.90 11.30
N ASP A 39 9.09 -3.88 10.43
CA ASP A 39 10.23 -2.96 10.54
C ASP A 39 9.79 -1.51 10.32
N ILE A 40 8.72 -1.30 9.54
CA ILE A 40 8.11 0.01 9.32
C ILE A 40 7.20 0.34 10.52
N PRO A 41 7.53 1.35 11.35
CA PRO A 41 6.82 1.63 12.61
C PRO A 41 5.30 1.80 12.46
N GLN A 42 4.87 2.41 11.36
CA GLN A 42 3.47 2.68 11.02
C GLN A 42 2.68 1.39 10.76
N LEU A 43 3.36 0.29 10.41
CA LEU A 43 2.75 -1.00 10.07
C LEU A 43 2.73 -1.99 11.24
N LYS A 44 3.31 -1.64 12.40
CA LYS A 44 3.39 -2.53 13.57
C LYS A 44 2.05 -3.07 14.07
N LYS A 45 0.95 -2.32 13.89
CA LYS A 45 -0.41 -2.73 14.30
C LYS A 45 -1.16 -3.56 13.27
N PHE A 46 -0.62 -3.73 12.08
CA PHE A 46 -1.27 -4.51 11.02
C PHE A 46 -0.91 -5.99 11.10
N VAL A 47 -1.83 -6.85 10.72
CA VAL A 47 -1.61 -8.28 10.49
C VAL A 47 -1.60 -8.56 9.00
N LYS A 48 -0.80 -9.55 8.57
CA LYS A 48 -0.81 -10.01 7.17
C LYS A 48 -2.10 -10.79 6.90
N VAL A 49 -2.75 -10.48 5.79
CA VAL A 49 -3.91 -11.23 5.27
C VAL A 49 -3.44 -12.16 4.16
N ASN A 50 -2.83 -11.61 3.12
CA ASN A 50 -2.32 -12.36 1.97
C ASN A 50 -1.16 -11.58 1.31
N ASP A 51 -0.39 -12.23 0.46
CA ASP A 51 0.55 -11.58 -0.45
C ASP A 51 0.71 -12.35 -1.77
N THR A 52 1.18 -11.65 -2.79
CA THR A 52 1.58 -12.22 -4.06
C THR A 52 2.91 -11.61 -4.52
N THR A 53 3.56 -12.32 -5.44
CA THR A 53 4.79 -11.87 -6.10
C THR A 53 4.53 -11.79 -7.60
N ILE A 54 5.13 -10.77 -8.22
CA ILE A 54 4.97 -10.45 -9.63
C ILE A 54 6.36 -10.55 -10.26
N TYR A 55 6.45 -11.37 -11.30
CA TYR A 55 7.70 -11.68 -11.98
C TYR A 55 7.89 -10.75 -13.18
N GLU A 56 9.10 -10.26 -13.37
CA GLU A 56 9.52 -9.68 -14.65
C GLU A 56 10.33 -10.78 -15.37
N ASN A 57 9.76 -11.39 -16.41
CA ASN A 57 10.39 -12.42 -17.24
C ASN A 57 10.71 -13.78 -16.58
N ASN A 58 9.78 -14.36 -15.81
CA ASN A 58 9.81 -15.74 -15.25
C ASN A 58 11.00 -16.11 -14.34
N LEU A 59 11.96 -15.22 -14.12
CA LEU A 59 13.21 -15.53 -13.42
C LEU A 59 13.43 -14.68 -12.17
N GLU A 60 12.92 -13.44 -12.15
CA GLU A 60 13.16 -12.52 -11.05
C GLU A 60 11.86 -11.94 -10.46
N ASN A 61 11.73 -12.11 -9.15
CA ASN A 61 10.70 -11.49 -8.33
C ASN A 61 11.01 -9.99 -8.22
N LYS A 62 10.41 -9.16 -9.08
CA LYS A 62 10.68 -7.72 -9.09
C LYS A 62 9.65 -6.91 -8.32
N TYR A 63 8.41 -7.38 -8.28
CA TYR A 63 7.34 -6.69 -7.58
C TYR A 63 6.50 -7.63 -6.73
N GLY A 64 5.63 -7.08 -5.90
CA GLY A 64 4.64 -7.86 -5.18
C GLY A 64 3.54 -7.00 -4.60
N ILE A 65 2.47 -7.65 -4.18
CA ILE A 65 1.34 -7.00 -3.50
C ILE A 65 1.22 -7.65 -2.13
N LEU A 66 1.17 -6.84 -1.08
CA LEU A 66 1.00 -7.27 0.30
C LEU A 66 -0.31 -6.70 0.83
N HIS A 67 -1.24 -7.59 1.21
CA HIS A 67 -2.49 -7.21 1.86
C HIS A 67 -2.35 -7.35 3.37
N LEU A 68 -2.49 -6.21 4.04
CA LEU A 68 -2.49 -6.07 5.49
C LEU A 68 -3.86 -5.63 5.99
N LYS A 69 -4.17 -5.95 7.25
CA LYS A 69 -5.38 -5.50 7.93
C LYS A 69 -5.09 -5.10 9.36
N ASN A 70 -5.83 -4.13 9.88
CA ASN A 70 -5.93 -3.88 11.31
C ASN A 70 -7.41 -3.72 11.70
N GLU A 71 -7.68 -3.24 12.92
CA GLU A 71 -9.04 -3.05 13.42
C GLU A 71 -9.86 -2.03 12.62
N SER A 72 -9.21 -1.04 11.98
CA SER A 72 -9.91 0.07 11.31
C SER A 72 -10.00 -0.08 9.79
N LYS A 73 -9.05 -0.75 9.16
CA LYS A 73 -8.94 -0.78 7.70
C LYS A 73 -8.10 -1.93 7.15
N ASN A 74 -8.27 -2.17 5.87
CA ASN A 74 -7.34 -2.92 5.05
C ASN A 74 -6.34 -1.95 4.41
N LEU A 75 -5.12 -2.41 4.22
CA LEU A 75 -4.05 -1.71 3.53
C LEU A 75 -3.43 -2.68 2.53
N VAL A 76 -3.53 -2.36 1.26
CA VAL A 76 -2.83 -3.05 0.19
C VAL A 76 -1.57 -2.25 -0.14
N ILE A 77 -0.42 -2.90 -0.12
CA ILE A 77 0.89 -2.32 -0.39
C ILE A 77 1.38 -2.90 -1.71
N PHE A 78 1.65 -2.03 -2.69
CA PHE A 78 2.42 -2.40 -3.86
C PHE A 78 3.90 -2.15 -3.56
N LYS A 79 4.72 -3.18 -3.73
CA LYS A 79 6.13 -3.16 -3.34
C LYS A 79 7.03 -3.59 -4.48
N GLY A 80 8.17 -2.91 -4.60
CA GLY A 80 9.31 -3.34 -5.38
C GLY A 80 10.20 -4.24 -4.53
N ILE A 81 10.74 -5.29 -5.11
CA ILE A 81 11.65 -6.24 -4.49
C ILE A 81 13.04 -5.92 -5.00
N LEU A 82 13.98 -5.70 -4.09
CA LEU A 82 15.35 -5.36 -4.40
C LEU A 82 16.25 -6.44 -3.81
N THR A 83 17.18 -6.94 -4.61
CA THR A 83 18.20 -7.89 -4.17
C THR A 83 19.55 -7.19 -4.28
N ASP A 84 20.31 -7.15 -3.19
CA ASP A 84 21.67 -6.61 -3.22
C ASP A 84 22.67 -7.64 -3.76
N SER A 85 23.95 -7.23 -3.88
CA SER A 85 25.02 -8.09 -4.37
C SER A 85 25.36 -9.28 -3.45
N LEU A 86 24.78 -9.33 -2.26
CA LEU A 86 24.96 -10.38 -1.25
C LEU A 86 23.69 -11.26 -1.14
N ASP A 87 22.80 -11.18 -2.12
CA ASP A 87 21.51 -11.87 -2.16
C ASP A 87 20.55 -11.49 -1.01
N ASN A 88 20.79 -10.37 -0.31
CA ASN A 88 19.82 -9.90 0.67
C ASN A 88 18.64 -9.26 -0.05
N VAL A 89 17.45 -9.73 0.30
CA VAL A 89 16.23 -9.17 -0.27
C VAL A 89 15.61 -8.14 0.66
N THR A 90 15.48 -6.92 0.15
CA THR A 90 14.65 -5.88 0.73
C THR A 90 13.40 -5.69 -0.11
N TYR A 91 12.39 -5.03 0.45
CA TYR A 91 11.36 -4.43 -0.38
C TYR A 91 11.25 -2.95 -0.10
N LYS A 92 10.84 -2.21 -1.13
CA LYS A 92 10.49 -0.79 -1.09
C LYS A 92 9.00 -0.61 -1.33
N ILE A 93 8.33 0.21 -0.53
CA ILE A 93 6.93 0.55 -0.75
C ILE A 93 6.83 1.52 -1.95
N LEU A 94 6.15 1.10 -3.00
CA LEU A 94 5.94 1.91 -4.20
C LEU A 94 4.66 2.72 -4.10
N ASP A 95 3.57 2.05 -3.70
CA ASP A 95 2.27 2.70 -3.52
C ASP A 95 1.43 1.96 -2.49
N THR A 96 0.36 2.62 -2.02
CA THR A 96 -0.54 2.07 -1.01
C THR A 96 -2.00 2.37 -1.33
N LEU A 97 -2.85 1.37 -1.13
CA LEU A 97 -4.29 1.50 -1.23
C LEU A 97 -4.94 1.17 0.11
N SER A 98 -5.55 2.19 0.73
CA SER A 98 -6.27 2.05 1.99
C SER A 98 -7.76 1.81 1.72
N ILE A 99 -8.29 0.66 2.18
CA ILE A 99 -9.70 0.29 2.00
C ILE A 99 -10.34 0.14 3.38
N SER A 100 -11.20 1.09 3.72
CA SER A 100 -12.01 1.06 4.94
C SER A 100 -13.46 0.69 4.61
N ASN A 101 -14.23 0.27 5.61
CA ASN A 101 -15.68 0.10 5.52
C ASN A 101 -16.16 -0.92 4.48
N LEU A 102 -15.48 -2.07 4.36
CA LEU A 102 -16.02 -3.20 3.59
C LEU A 102 -17.39 -3.61 4.18
N LYS A 103 -18.42 -3.66 3.34
CA LYS A 103 -19.75 -4.12 3.76
C LYS A 103 -19.75 -5.63 3.73
N LYS A 104 -20.30 -6.31 4.75
CA LYS A 104 -20.48 -7.77 4.63
C LYS A 104 -21.48 -8.06 3.50
N PRO A 105 -21.23 -9.04 2.60
CA PRO A 105 -20.16 -10.06 2.62
C PRO A 105 -18.95 -9.76 1.69
N GLU A 106 -18.62 -8.49 1.46
CA GLU A 106 -17.47 -8.07 0.63
C GLU A 106 -16.13 -8.48 1.24
N PHE A 107 -15.18 -8.85 0.37
CA PHE A 107 -13.78 -9.05 0.73
C PHE A 107 -12.85 -8.53 -0.38
N ILE A 108 -11.58 -8.38 -0.04
CA ILE A 108 -10.53 -7.97 -0.99
C ILE A 108 -9.85 -9.24 -1.48
N THR A 109 -9.72 -9.37 -2.80
CA THR A 109 -8.89 -10.39 -3.42
C THR A 109 -7.74 -9.73 -4.18
N ILE A 110 -6.61 -10.42 -4.21
CA ILE A 110 -5.41 -10.02 -4.94
C ILE A 110 -5.01 -11.16 -5.88
N ASN A 111 -4.90 -10.87 -7.17
CA ASN A 111 -4.47 -11.83 -8.20
C ASN A 111 -5.37 -13.06 -8.43
N TYR A 112 -6.64 -13.02 -7.98
CA TYR A 112 -7.68 -13.98 -8.38
C TYR A 112 -8.70 -13.39 -9.36
N CYS A 113 -8.30 -12.34 -10.09
CA CYS A 113 -9.08 -11.78 -11.17
C CYS A 113 -8.19 -11.66 -12.40
N ASN A 114 -8.77 -11.92 -13.57
CA ASN A 114 -8.08 -11.82 -14.85
C ASN A 114 -8.80 -10.82 -15.75
N LEU A 115 -8.03 -10.15 -16.60
CA LEU A 115 -8.57 -9.47 -17.78
C LEU A 115 -8.63 -10.51 -18.91
N LYS A 116 -9.73 -10.57 -19.66
CA LYS A 116 -9.93 -11.56 -20.74
C LYS A 116 -8.77 -11.69 -21.73
N ASN A 117 -8.00 -10.60 -21.91
CA ASN A 117 -6.88 -10.54 -22.85
C ASN A 117 -5.51 -10.50 -22.15
N ASP A 118 -5.49 -10.52 -20.81
CA ASP A 118 -4.28 -10.38 -19.99
C ASP A 118 -4.43 -11.16 -18.67
N ASN A 119 -3.81 -12.34 -18.63
CA ASN A 119 -3.76 -13.20 -17.45
C ASN A 119 -2.62 -12.81 -16.49
N GLU A 120 -1.78 -11.85 -16.86
CA GLU A 120 -0.67 -11.35 -16.04
C GLU A 120 -1.05 -10.04 -15.31
N ALA A 121 -2.30 -9.60 -15.47
CA ALA A 121 -2.80 -8.39 -14.83
C ALA A 121 -2.79 -8.53 -13.31
N ASN A 122 -2.06 -7.62 -12.65
CA ASN A 122 -1.90 -7.59 -11.20
C ASN A 122 -3.12 -6.93 -10.52
N ILE A 123 -4.25 -7.64 -10.55
CA ILE A 123 -5.55 -7.09 -10.16
C ILE A 123 -5.77 -7.19 -8.65
N ILE A 124 -6.24 -6.08 -8.06
CA ILE A 124 -6.78 -5.98 -6.71
C ILE A 124 -8.26 -5.67 -6.85
N ALA A 125 -9.15 -6.45 -6.22
CA ALA A 125 -10.59 -6.23 -6.36
C ALA A 125 -11.32 -6.33 -5.02
N ILE A 126 -12.39 -5.53 -4.88
CA ILE A 126 -13.43 -5.77 -3.88
C ILE A 126 -14.54 -6.55 -4.57
N VAL A 127 -14.89 -7.69 -3.99
CA VAL A 127 -15.85 -8.63 -4.55
C VAL A 127 -16.76 -9.16 -3.45
N ASP A 128 -17.97 -9.59 -3.80
CA ASP A 128 -18.84 -10.29 -2.85
C ASP A 128 -18.36 -11.74 -2.67
N LYS A 129 -18.40 -12.24 -1.42
CA LYS A 129 -18.23 -13.67 -1.18
C LYS A 129 -19.27 -14.46 -1.98
N ALA A 130 -18.80 -15.51 -2.66
CA ALA A 130 -19.63 -16.42 -3.43
C ALA A 130 -19.29 -17.86 -3.06
N ASP A 131 -20.26 -18.77 -3.17
CA ASP A 131 -20.01 -20.21 -3.00
C ASP A 131 -19.61 -20.89 -4.33
N SER A 132 -19.70 -20.17 -5.45
CA SER A 132 -19.28 -20.64 -6.76
C SER A 132 -17.81 -20.36 -7.05
N LEU A 133 -17.21 -21.14 -7.95
CA LEU A 133 -15.84 -20.91 -8.45
C LEU A 133 -15.66 -19.50 -9.03
N LYS A 134 -16.64 -19.01 -9.81
CA LYS A 134 -16.63 -17.65 -10.36
C LYS A 134 -17.37 -16.70 -9.44
N ILE A 135 -16.82 -15.50 -9.25
CA ILE A 135 -17.47 -14.41 -8.54
C ILE A 135 -18.15 -13.50 -9.55
N LYS A 136 -19.46 -13.30 -9.38
CA LYS A 136 -20.27 -12.47 -10.30
C LYS A 136 -20.24 -10.98 -9.95
N ASN A 137 -20.11 -10.64 -8.67
CA ASN A 137 -20.28 -9.28 -8.21
C ASN A 137 -18.95 -8.65 -7.84
N ILE A 138 -18.41 -7.87 -8.77
CA ILE A 138 -17.19 -7.10 -8.63
C ILE A 138 -17.59 -5.65 -8.32
N LYS A 139 -17.20 -5.13 -7.16
CA LYS A 139 -17.58 -3.79 -6.71
C LYS A 139 -16.62 -2.72 -7.21
N LYS A 140 -15.33 -3.03 -7.16
CA LYS A 140 -14.26 -2.08 -7.45
C LYS A 140 -12.98 -2.83 -7.79
N VAL A 141 -12.23 -2.29 -8.74
CA VAL A 141 -11.00 -2.90 -9.21
C VAL A 141 -9.89 -1.86 -9.27
N TRP A 142 -8.69 -2.30 -8.93
CA TRP A 142 -7.45 -1.57 -9.16
C TRP A 142 -6.43 -2.50 -9.82
N ILE A 143 -5.49 -1.89 -10.54
CA ILE A 143 -4.38 -2.58 -11.17
C ILE A 143 -3.08 -2.08 -10.52
N ALA A 144 -2.24 -3.00 -10.05
CA ALA A 144 -0.87 -2.67 -9.67
C ALA A 144 0.00 -2.62 -10.94
N ASN A 145 0.19 -1.42 -11.46
CA ASN A 145 0.87 -1.19 -12.72
C ASN A 145 2.40 -1.15 -12.49
N THR A 146 3.10 -2.15 -12.98
CA THR A 146 4.56 -2.29 -12.84
C THR A 146 5.33 -1.23 -13.62
N THR A 147 4.74 -0.65 -14.67
CA THR A 147 5.36 0.43 -15.45
C THR A 147 5.29 1.77 -14.72
N SER A 148 4.13 2.12 -14.15
CA SER A 148 3.95 3.39 -13.44
C SER A 148 4.30 3.33 -11.96
N GLU A 149 4.55 2.12 -11.44
CA GLU A 149 4.79 1.81 -10.03
C GLU A 149 3.63 2.23 -9.09
N LYS A 150 2.40 2.26 -9.61
CA LYS A 150 1.21 2.75 -8.90
C LYS A 150 0.07 1.73 -8.86
N ILE A 151 -0.81 1.91 -7.88
CA ILE A 151 -2.10 1.24 -7.81
C ILE A 151 -3.15 2.15 -8.45
N GLU A 152 -3.62 1.78 -9.63
CA GLU A 152 -4.47 2.62 -10.47
C GLU A 152 -5.91 2.09 -10.46
N LEU A 153 -6.90 2.99 -10.37
CA LEU A 153 -8.30 2.62 -10.39
C LEU A 153 -8.71 2.18 -11.80
N GLU A 154 -9.29 0.98 -11.93
CA GLU A 154 -9.91 0.52 -13.17
C GLU A 154 -11.41 0.82 -13.12
N ASN A 155 -11.88 1.66 -14.06
CA ASN A 155 -13.27 2.07 -14.15
C ASN A 155 -14.08 1.15 -15.07
N ASN A 156 -13.42 0.49 -16.02
CA ASN A 156 -14.03 -0.43 -16.96
C ASN A 156 -13.91 -1.86 -16.45
N LEU A 157 -14.99 -2.35 -15.83
CA LEU A 157 -15.05 -3.73 -15.33
C LEU A 157 -15.37 -4.76 -16.44
N ASN A 158 -15.59 -4.32 -17.68
CA ASN A 158 -15.94 -5.23 -18.77
C ASN A 158 -14.77 -6.15 -19.11
N GLY A 159 -15.02 -7.46 -19.05
CA GLY A 159 -14.00 -8.46 -19.34
C GLY A 159 -13.07 -8.77 -18.16
N ILE A 160 -13.42 -8.34 -16.95
CA ILE A 160 -12.78 -8.79 -15.72
C ILE A 160 -13.55 -9.97 -15.16
N ASP A 161 -12.89 -11.11 -15.04
CA ASP A 161 -13.43 -12.32 -14.43
C ASP A 161 -12.69 -12.60 -13.13
N CYS A 162 -13.41 -12.65 -12.01
CA CYS A 162 -12.85 -12.97 -10.70
C CYS A 162 -13.24 -14.39 -10.24
N PHE A 163 -12.34 -15.03 -9.50
CA PHE A 163 -12.46 -16.38 -8.99
C PHE A 163 -12.48 -16.38 -7.46
N ASN A 164 -13.20 -17.33 -6.90
CA ASN A 164 -13.27 -17.54 -5.46
C ASN A 164 -12.03 -18.30 -4.98
N GLU A 165 -11.14 -17.59 -4.30
CA GLU A 165 -9.91 -18.12 -3.71
C GLU A 165 -10.16 -19.21 -2.64
N PHE A 166 -11.39 -19.33 -2.14
CA PHE A 166 -11.78 -20.33 -1.13
C PHE A 166 -12.62 -21.48 -1.67
N PHE A 167 -12.82 -21.56 -3.00
CA PHE A 167 -13.65 -22.61 -3.58
C PHE A 167 -12.97 -23.98 -3.43
N THR A 168 -13.67 -24.91 -2.77
CA THR A 168 -13.28 -26.32 -2.68
C THR A 168 -14.34 -27.15 -3.41
N LYS A 169 -13.89 -28.14 -4.19
CA LYS A 169 -14.75 -28.98 -5.03
C LYS A 169 -15.37 -30.11 -4.22
#